data_AF-A0A126PXM1-F1
#
_entry.id   AF-A0A126PXM1-F1
#
_cell.length_a   1.000
_cell.length_b   1.000
_cell.length_c   1.000
_cell.angle_alpha   90.00
_cell.angle_beta   90.00
_cell.angle_gamma   90.00
#
_symmetry.space_group_name_H-M   'P 1'
#
loop_
_entity.id
_entity.type
_entity.pdbx_description
1 polymer ?
#
loop_
_entity_poly.entity_id
_entity_poly.type
_entity_poly.pdbx_seq_one_letter_code
_entity_poly.pdbx_strand_id
1 'polypeptide(L)'
;MRDYGKVYTRFWLKQNVLSWSDSAKLLGLYLLTCPHCNLLGCFRLPIGYVASDLNWDEQQVAKALNELEQDQFLIRCEESGWTLIRSFLKHNPIENPNQGKAAFRLLKDVPADFVGMASLLKSLAAFQARLPEEFSSLFTPDGNPVRDSQRSDDSERSNKPTVKTVDQIQFEDFWDVQIRKEKKAKAKEEWLRMGLNEDHELALEVLTRWKEQRDNRLQYQDRTKTPMPHNWLLNRQWEDEYVRIDEVQQSSTSLKVSNHQLNIEESNRRIAESWAGPGIREVRSSAGG
;
A
#
# COMPACT_ATOMS: atom_id res chain seq x y z
N MET A 1 -3.71 0.19 1.08
CA MET A 1 -4.24 0.52 -0.25
C MET A 1 -3.34 1.59 -0.84
N ARG A 2 -3.11 1.62 -2.16
CA ARG A 2 -2.28 2.66 -2.78
C ARG A 2 -3.12 3.93 -2.92
N ASP A 3 -2.58 5.09 -2.54
CA ASP A 3 -3.33 6.36 -2.58
C ASP A 3 -3.42 6.97 -3.99
N TYR A 4 -2.48 6.63 -4.89
CA TYR A 4 -2.45 7.10 -6.28
C TYR A 4 -1.69 6.13 -7.20
N GLY A 5 -2.11 6.02 -8.47
CA GLY A 5 -1.35 5.35 -9.53
C GLY A 5 -0.55 6.35 -10.38
N LYS A 6 0.70 6.00 -10.74
CA LYS A 6 1.53 6.85 -11.60
C LYS A 6 1.27 6.55 -13.07
N VAL A 7 0.80 7.56 -13.81
CA VAL A 7 0.68 7.51 -15.28
C VAL A 7 1.56 8.60 -15.87
N TYR A 8 2.54 8.22 -16.69
CA TYR A 8 3.38 9.20 -17.38
C TYR A 8 2.58 9.87 -18.50
N THR A 9 2.74 11.18 -18.68
CA THR A 9 2.07 11.95 -19.76
C THR A 9 2.29 11.35 -21.15
N ARG A 10 3.47 10.74 -21.40
CA ARG A 10 3.79 10.01 -22.63
C ARG A 10 2.83 8.86 -22.96
N PHE A 11 2.04 8.39 -21.98
CA PHE A 11 0.97 7.41 -22.20
C PHE A 11 0.05 7.86 -23.35
N TRP A 12 -0.35 9.13 -23.34
CA TRP A 12 -1.21 9.73 -24.36
C TRP A 12 -0.56 9.90 -25.73
N LEU A 13 0.77 9.79 -25.81
CA LEU A 13 1.54 9.94 -27.04
C LEU A 13 1.86 8.58 -27.69
N LYS A 14 1.53 7.46 -27.05
CA LYS A 14 1.80 6.15 -27.63
C LYS A 14 0.83 5.90 -28.79
N GLN A 15 1.37 5.43 -29.92
CA GLN A 15 0.59 5.22 -31.14
C GLN A 15 -0.62 4.30 -30.93
N ASN A 16 -0.45 3.25 -30.13
CA ASN A 16 -1.53 2.34 -29.79
C ASN A 16 -2.63 3.00 -28.97
N VAL A 17 -2.26 3.78 -27.95
CA VAL A 17 -3.22 4.51 -27.09
C VAL A 17 -4.01 5.53 -27.91
N LEU A 18 -3.41 6.17 -28.93
CA LEU A 18 -4.12 7.10 -29.81
C LEU A 18 -5.25 6.40 -30.58
N SER A 19 -5.03 5.16 -31.04
CA SER A 19 -6.01 4.37 -31.80
C SER A 19 -7.09 3.72 -30.95
N TRP A 20 -6.93 3.65 -29.63
CA TRP A 20 -7.92 3.06 -28.74
C TRP A 20 -9.24 3.85 -28.73
N SER A 21 -10.33 3.13 -28.54
CA SER A 21 -11.64 3.69 -28.19
C SER A 21 -11.57 4.44 -26.85
N ASP A 22 -12.51 5.36 -26.62
CA ASP A 22 -12.57 6.11 -25.36
C ASP A 22 -12.78 5.19 -24.15
N SER A 23 -13.54 4.10 -24.33
CA SER A 23 -13.69 3.07 -23.30
C SER A 23 -12.37 2.34 -23.03
N ALA A 24 -11.63 1.92 -24.05
CA ALA A 24 -10.32 1.29 -23.85
C ALA A 24 -9.31 2.25 -23.19
N LYS A 25 -9.31 3.54 -23.55
CA LYS A 25 -8.49 4.57 -22.88
C LYS A 25 -8.84 4.70 -21.40
N LEU A 26 -10.13 4.81 -21.08
CA LEU A 26 -10.59 4.94 -19.68
C LEU A 26 -10.25 3.68 -18.88
N LEU A 27 -10.50 2.49 -19.44
CA LEU A 27 -10.18 1.22 -18.78
C LEU A 27 -8.67 1.04 -18.60
N GLY A 28 -7.87 1.39 -19.60
CA GLY A 28 -6.41 1.33 -19.52
C GLY A 28 -5.86 2.23 -18.41
N LEU A 29 -6.40 3.45 -18.27
CA LEU A 29 -6.08 4.33 -17.14
C LEU A 29 -6.53 3.74 -15.81
N TYR A 30 -7.77 3.27 -15.73
CA TYR A 30 -8.32 2.66 -14.52
C TYR A 30 -7.45 1.48 -14.07
N LEU A 31 -7.03 0.58 -14.95
CA LEU A 31 -6.15 -0.53 -14.60
C LEU A 31 -4.82 -0.06 -13.99
N LEU A 32 -4.28 1.07 -14.44
CA LEU A 32 -3.04 1.64 -13.91
C LEU A 32 -3.22 2.33 -12.54
N THR A 33 -4.44 2.72 -12.18
CA THR A 33 -4.72 3.57 -11.00
C THR A 33 -5.73 3.01 -10.01
N CYS A 34 -6.40 1.89 -10.33
CA CYS A 34 -7.47 1.33 -9.52
C CYS A 34 -6.99 0.81 -8.16
N PRO A 35 -7.89 0.66 -7.18
CA PRO A 35 -7.61 0.09 -5.85
C PRO A 35 -6.90 -1.27 -5.85
N HIS A 36 -7.15 -2.06 -6.91
CA HIS A 36 -6.60 -3.42 -7.06
C HIS A 36 -5.17 -3.42 -7.62
N CYS A 37 -4.73 -2.32 -8.24
CA CYS A 37 -3.41 -2.23 -8.84
C CYS A 37 -2.32 -2.26 -7.75
N ASN A 38 -1.42 -3.22 -7.85
CA ASN A 38 -0.35 -3.47 -6.88
C ASN A 38 1.04 -3.20 -7.48
N LEU A 39 2.10 -3.47 -6.71
CA LEU A 39 3.49 -3.24 -7.11
C LEU A 39 3.91 -4.06 -8.34
N LEU A 40 3.27 -5.20 -8.61
CA LEU A 40 3.60 -6.04 -9.77
C LEU A 40 2.91 -5.58 -11.05
N GLY A 41 1.81 -4.85 -10.94
CA GLY A 41 0.86 -4.70 -12.06
C GLY A 41 0.22 -6.02 -12.47
N CYS A 42 0.22 -7.02 -11.57
CA CYS A 42 -0.42 -8.31 -11.75
C CYS A 42 -1.34 -8.59 -10.55
N PHE A 43 -2.64 -8.68 -10.79
CA PHE A 43 -3.63 -8.76 -9.72
C PHE A 43 -4.93 -9.41 -10.21
N ARG A 44 -5.74 -9.91 -9.28
CA ARG A 44 -7.08 -10.42 -9.57
C ARG A 44 -8.08 -9.27 -9.64
N LEU A 45 -8.75 -9.14 -10.79
CA LEU A 45 -9.79 -8.17 -11.07
C LEU A 45 -10.93 -8.82 -11.87
N PRO A 46 -11.99 -9.32 -11.18
CA PRO A 46 -13.23 -9.72 -11.82
C PRO A 46 -13.89 -8.54 -12.54
N ILE A 47 -14.62 -8.84 -13.63
CA ILE A 47 -15.29 -7.81 -14.44
C ILE A 47 -16.35 -7.02 -13.65
N GLY A 48 -17.01 -7.65 -12.67
CA GLY A 48 -18.03 -7.00 -11.83
C GLY A 48 -17.49 -5.82 -11.01
N TYR A 49 -16.21 -5.85 -10.61
CA TYR A 49 -15.59 -4.71 -9.94
C TYR A 49 -15.41 -3.53 -10.91
N VAL A 50 -14.96 -3.82 -12.13
CA VAL A 50 -14.80 -2.81 -13.18
C VAL A 50 -16.15 -2.21 -13.59
N ALA A 51 -17.16 -3.07 -13.76
CA ALA A 51 -18.53 -2.69 -14.07
C ALA A 51 -19.09 -1.74 -13.01
N SER A 52 -18.94 -2.09 -11.72
CA SER A 52 -19.37 -1.26 -10.61
C SER A 52 -18.62 0.08 -10.56
N ASP A 53 -17.29 0.08 -10.68
CA ASP A 53 -16.46 1.27 -10.52
C ASP A 53 -16.64 2.27 -11.67
N LEU A 54 -16.79 1.77 -12.90
CA LEU A 54 -16.94 2.61 -14.10
C LEU A 54 -18.41 2.84 -14.47
N ASN A 55 -19.35 2.25 -13.73
CA ASN A 55 -20.78 2.24 -14.02
C ASN A 55 -21.07 1.76 -15.45
N TRP A 56 -20.46 0.64 -15.83
CA TRP A 56 -20.60 -0.02 -17.14
C TRP A 56 -21.33 -1.34 -16.97
N ASP A 57 -21.97 -1.80 -18.04
CA ASP A 57 -22.40 -3.19 -18.12
C ASP A 57 -21.21 -4.13 -18.39
N GLU A 58 -21.38 -5.42 -18.09
CA GLU A 58 -20.32 -6.41 -18.27
C GLU A 58 -19.89 -6.61 -19.72
N GLN A 59 -20.78 -6.37 -20.70
CA GLN A 59 -20.46 -6.50 -22.12
C GLN A 59 -19.52 -5.37 -22.57
N GLN A 60 -19.76 -4.15 -22.10
CA GLN A 60 -18.89 -3.00 -22.34
C GLN A 60 -17.51 -3.21 -21.73
N VAL A 61 -17.44 -3.73 -20.49
CA VAL A 61 -16.17 -4.08 -19.84
C VAL A 61 -15.43 -5.14 -20.64
N ALA A 62 -16.10 -6.24 -21.03
CA ALA A 62 -15.50 -7.31 -21.82
C ALA A 62 -14.97 -6.81 -23.17
N LYS A 63 -15.74 -5.96 -23.87
CA LYS A 63 -15.31 -5.35 -25.13
C LYS A 63 -14.05 -4.49 -24.96
N ALA A 64 -14.00 -3.65 -23.93
CA ALA A 64 -12.84 -2.81 -23.66
C ALA A 64 -11.61 -3.64 -23.24
N LEU A 65 -11.79 -4.71 -22.45
CA LEU A 65 -10.72 -5.64 -22.10
C LEU A 65 -10.16 -6.35 -23.34
N ASN A 66 -11.04 -6.82 -24.24
CA ASN A 66 -10.65 -7.48 -25.48
C ASN A 66 -9.83 -6.55 -26.39
N GLU A 67 -10.22 -5.28 -26.49
CA GLU A 67 -9.46 -4.28 -27.25
C GLU A 67 -8.05 -4.09 -26.67
N LEU A 68 -7.94 -3.96 -25.34
CA LEU A 68 -6.64 -3.83 -24.66
C LEU A 68 -5.77 -5.10 -24.76
N GLU A 69 -6.38 -6.28 -24.81
CA GLU A 69 -5.67 -7.55 -25.00
C GLU A 69 -5.18 -7.72 -26.45
N GLN A 70 -6.01 -7.36 -27.45
CA GLN A 70 -5.62 -7.34 -28.86
C GLN A 70 -4.42 -6.43 -29.11
N ASP A 71 -4.39 -5.27 -28.44
CA ASP A 71 -3.27 -4.33 -28.49
C ASP A 71 -2.06 -4.76 -27.63
N GLN A 72 -2.12 -5.93 -26.97
CA GLN A 72 -1.07 -6.45 -26.09
C GLN A 72 -0.76 -5.51 -24.90
N PHE A 73 -1.70 -4.68 -24.47
CA PHE A 73 -1.54 -3.86 -23.27
C PHE A 73 -1.60 -4.70 -22.00
N LEU A 74 -2.40 -5.77 -22.00
CA LEU A 74 -2.56 -6.68 -20.88
C LEU A 74 -2.49 -8.16 -21.30
N ILE A 75 -2.46 -9.04 -20.30
CA ILE A 75 -2.73 -10.48 -20.41
C ILE A 75 -3.79 -10.78 -19.38
N ARG A 76 -4.88 -11.45 -19.76
CA ARG A 76 -5.94 -11.77 -18.81
C ARG A 76 -6.37 -13.23 -18.92
N CYS A 77 -6.74 -13.81 -17.77
CA CYS A 77 -7.53 -15.03 -17.73
C CYS A 77 -8.98 -14.63 -17.43
N GLU A 78 -9.89 -14.95 -18.35
CA GLU A 78 -11.30 -14.55 -18.21
C GLU A 78 -11.97 -15.16 -16.99
N GLU A 79 -11.80 -16.47 -16.83
CA GLU A 79 -12.40 -17.27 -15.77
C GLU A 79 -11.89 -16.87 -14.38
N SER A 80 -10.56 -16.79 -14.21
CA SER A 80 -9.95 -16.48 -12.91
C SER A 80 -9.86 -14.99 -12.64
N GLY A 81 -10.16 -14.13 -13.61
CA GLY A 81 -10.01 -12.67 -13.58
C GLY A 81 -8.62 -12.17 -13.24
N TRP A 82 -7.57 -12.99 -13.36
CA TRP A 82 -6.20 -12.53 -13.15
C TRP A 82 -5.74 -11.73 -14.35
N THR A 83 -5.20 -10.55 -14.09
CA THR A 83 -4.80 -9.58 -15.11
C THR A 83 -3.37 -9.13 -14.85
N LEU A 84 -2.53 -9.21 -15.89
CA LEU A 84 -1.18 -8.65 -15.92
C LEU A 84 -1.14 -7.47 -16.89
N ILE A 85 -0.76 -6.29 -16.39
CA ILE A 85 -0.49 -5.12 -17.24
C ILE A 85 0.91 -5.25 -17.82
N ARG A 86 1.02 -5.34 -19.14
CA ARG A 86 2.33 -5.49 -19.79
C ARG A 86 3.14 -4.22 -19.66
N SER A 87 4.46 -4.39 -19.53
CA SER A 87 5.40 -3.28 -19.34
C SER A 87 5.15 -2.40 -18.10
N PHE A 88 4.29 -2.84 -17.15
CA PHE A 88 4.01 -2.08 -15.93
C PHE A 88 5.30 -1.78 -15.15
N LEU A 89 6.15 -2.79 -14.93
CA LEU A 89 7.43 -2.66 -14.22
C LEU A 89 8.48 -1.81 -14.97
N LYS A 90 8.32 -1.57 -16.29
CA LYS A 90 9.19 -0.61 -17.00
C LYS A 90 8.87 0.83 -16.61
N HIS A 91 7.63 1.10 -16.25
CA HIS A 91 7.16 2.43 -15.85
C HIS A 91 7.11 2.59 -14.31
N ASN A 92 6.92 1.50 -13.58
CA ASN A 92 6.92 1.43 -12.14
C ASN A 92 8.01 0.42 -11.69
N PRO A 93 9.30 0.77 -11.85
CA PRO A 93 10.39 -0.16 -11.55
C PRO A 93 10.45 -0.47 -10.05
N ILE A 94 10.96 -1.67 -9.72
CA ILE A 94 11.31 -2.02 -8.35
C ILE A 94 12.58 -1.24 -8.00
N GLU A 95 12.49 -0.25 -7.13
CA GLU A 95 13.59 0.69 -6.86
C GLU A 95 14.57 0.19 -5.80
N ASN A 96 14.11 -0.64 -4.86
CA ASN A 96 14.92 -1.09 -3.73
C ASN A 96 14.58 -2.53 -3.27
N PRO A 97 15.43 -3.17 -2.44
CA PRO A 97 15.21 -4.54 -1.98
C PRO A 97 13.93 -4.74 -1.15
N ASN A 98 13.43 -3.72 -0.46
CA ASN A 98 12.17 -3.83 0.29
C ASN A 98 10.97 -3.93 -0.66
N GLN A 99 10.96 -3.14 -1.74
CA GLN A 99 10.01 -3.29 -2.83
C GLN A 99 10.15 -4.67 -3.49
N GLY A 100 11.36 -5.17 -3.69
CA GLY A 100 11.58 -6.51 -4.24
C GLY A 100 11.01 -7.63 -3.36
N LYS A 101 11.19 -7.55 -2.03
CA LYS A 101 10.55 -8.47 -1.07
C LYS A 101 9.02 -8.40 -1.13
N ALA A 102 8.44 -7.21 -1.29
CA ALA A 102 7.00 -7.04 -1.43
C ALA A 102 6.48 -7.61 -2.77
N ALA A 103 7.19 -7.35 -3.87
CA ALA A 103 6.91 -7.88 -5.19
C ALA A 103 6.95 -9.42 -5.19
N PHE A 104 7.96 -10.02 -4.55
CA PHE A 104 8.07 -11.47 -4.44
C PHE A 104 6.94 -12.10 -3.63
N ARG A 105 6.43 -11.42 -2.59
CA ARG A 105 5.24 -11.90 -1.86
C ARG A 105 4.00 -11.90 -2.74
N LEU A 106 3.76 -10.81 -3.45
CA LEU A 106 2.63 -10.70 -4.38
C LEU A 106 2.71 -11.75 -5.50
N LEU A 107 3.93 -12.12 -5.94
CA LEU A 107 4.13 -13.14 -6.96
C LEU A 107 3.62 -14.51 -6.49
N LYS A 108 3.82 -14.84 -5.20
CA LYS A 108 3.34 -16.11 -4.61
C LYS A 108 1.81 -16.22 -4.56
N ASP A 109 1.11 -15.08 -4.59
CA ASP A 109 -0.36 -15.05 -4.62
C ASP A 109 -0.91 -15.31 -6.03
N VAL A 110 -0.08 -15.16 -7.08
CA VAL A 110 -0.48 -15.40 -8.47
C VAL A 110 -0.57 -16.91 -8.72
N PRO A 111 -1.68 -17.43 -9.27
CA PRO A 111 -1.81 -18.85 -9.62
C PRO A 111 -0.70 -19.32 -10.56
N ALA A 112 -0.14 -20.50 -10.28
CA ALA A 112 0.97 -21.06 -11.05
C ALA A 112 0.61 -21.34 -12.52
N ASP A 113 -0.67 -21.62 -12.79
CA ASP A 113 -1.24 -21.88 -14.11
C ASP A 113 -1.74 -20.60 -14.81
N PHE A 114 -1.56 -19.42 -14.21
CA PHE A 114 -1.93 -18.17 -14.85
C PHE A 114 -1.18 -17.99 -16.18
N VAL A 115 -1.93 -17.78 -17.27
CA VAL A 115 -1.40 -17.60 -18.64
C VAL A 115 -0.34 -16.51 -18.75
N GLY A 116 -0.39 -15.48 -17.91
CA GLY A 116 0.60 -14.40 -17.89
C GLY A 116 1.86 -14.67 -17.06
N MET A 117 1.96 -15.82 -16.38
CA MET A 117 3.03 -16.12 -15.42
C MET A 117 4.43 -16.01 -16.05
N ALA A 118 4.65 -16.61 -17.22
CA ALA A 118 5.94 -16.53 -17.91
C ALA A 118 6.34 -15.08 -18.26
N SER A 119 5.37 -14.26 -18.70
CA SER A 119 5.61 -12.84 -19.00
C SER A 119 5.90 -12.02 -17.73
N LEU A 120 5.23 -12.34 -16.61
CA LEU A 120 5.48 -11.71 -15.32
C LEU A 120 6.90 -12.03 -14.81
N LEU A 121 7.28 -13.32 -14.82
CA LEU A 121 8.61 -13.75 -14.39
C LEU A 121 9.72 -13.13 -15.24
N LYS A 122 9.54 -13.08 -16.56
CA LYS A 122 10.48 -12.39 -17.47
C LYS A 122 10.60 -10.90 -17.14
N SER A 123 9.50 -10.24 -16.77
CA SER A 123 9.53 -8.82 -16.40
C SER A 123 10.25 -8.59 -15.06
N LEU A 124 10.10 -9.50 -14.11
CA LEU A 124 10.76 -9.46 -12.79
C LEU A 124 12.25 -9.79 -12.87
N ALA A 125 12.67 -10.67 -13.80
CA ALA A 125 14.08 -11.02 -14.00
C ALA A 125 14.98 -9.80 -14.25
N ALA A 126 14.46 -8.75 -14.90
CA ALA A 126 15.18 -7.48 -15.10
C ALA A 126 15.56 -6.77 -13.77
N PHE A 127 14.97 -7.18 -12.65
CA PHE A 127 15.18 -6.63 -11.31
C PHE A 127 15.79 -7.65 -10.35
N GLN A 128 16.40 -8.75 -10.84
CA GLN A 128 16.92 -9.84 -10.01
C GLN A 128 17.81 -9.37 -8.86
N ALA A 129 18.69 -8.39 -9.09
CA ALA A 129 19.58 -7.83 -8.06
C ALA A 129 18.85 -7.17 -6.87
N ARG A 130 17.56 -6.87 -7.03
CA ARG A 130 16.70 -6.27 -5.99
C ARG A 130 15.68 -7.26 -5.44
N LEU A 131 15.61 -8.47 -5.99
CA LEU A 131 14.69 -9.52 -5.56
C LEU A 131 15.38 -10.45 -4.54
N PRO A 132 14.60 -11.15 -3.71
CA PRO A 132 15.13 -12.16 -2.79
C PRO A 132 15.84 -13.30 -3.54
N GLU A 133 16.81 -13.95 -2.92
CA GLU A 133 17.57 -15.05 -3.54
C GLU A 133 16.66 -16.21 -3.99
N GLU A 134 15.57 -16.45 -3.26
CA GLU A 134 14.55 -17.45 -3.57
C GLU A 134 13.84 -17.22 -4.92
N PHE A 135 13.93 -16.01 -5.48
CA PHE A 135 13.44 -15.75 -6.83
C PHE A 135 14.27 -16.46 -7.90
N SER A 136 15.58 -16.61 -7.69
CA SER A 136 16.48 -17.27 -8.64
C SER A 136 16.15 -18.76 -8.81
N SER A 137 15.64 -19.41 -7.76
CA SER A 137 15.20 -20.81 -7.83
C SER A 137 13.94 -21.05 -8.66
N LEU A 138 13.23 -19.98 -9.08
CA LEU A 138 12.06 -20.12 -9.96
C LEU A 138 12.42 -20.31 -11.43
N PHE A 139 13.70 -20.19 -11.81
CA PHE A 139 14.19 -20.40 -13.16
C PHE A 139 15.03 -21.68 -13.23
N THR A 140 14.79 -22.51 -14.25
CA THR A 140 15.78 -23.53 -14.63
C THR A 140 16.99 -22.88 -15.32
N PRO A 141 18.14 -23.57 -15.47
CA PRO A 141 19.32 -23.05 -16.16
C PRO A 141 19.05 -22.50 -17.59
N ASP A 142 17.95 -22.96 -18.21
CA ASP A 142 17.53 -22.55 -19.56
C ASP A 142 16.53 -21.36 -19.58
N GLY A 143 16.26 -20.73 -18.42
CA GLY A 143 15.41 -19.54 -18.32
C GLY A 143 13.89 -19.79 -18.36
N ASN A 144 13.47 -21.05 -18.26
CA ASN A 144 12.05 -21.43 -18.20
C ASN A 144 11.55 -21.55 -16.74
N PRO A 145 10.28 -21.19 -16.48
CA PRO A 145 9.71 -21.27 -15.14
C PRO A 145 9.56 -22.71 -14.65
N VAL A 146 10.03 -22.98 -13.42
CA VAL A 146 9.87 -24.27 -12.74
C VAL A 146 8.40 -24.46 -12.38
N ARG A 147 7.79 -25.56 -12.84
CA ARG A 147 6.41 -25.93 -12.52
C ARG A 147 6.43 -26.84 -11.29
N ASP A 148 6.37 -26.26 -10.10
CA ASP A 148 6.19 -27.06 -8.88
C ASP A 148 4.77 -26.91 -8.31
N SER A 149 4.07 -28.04 -8.40
CA SER A 149 2.82 -28.30 -7.70
C SER A 149 3.18 -28.86 -6.34
N GLN A 150 2.94 -28.11 -5.26
CA GLN A 150 2.38 -28.62 -3.98
C GLN A 150 2.41 -27.54 -2.90
N ARG A 151 1.23 -27.27 -2.33
CA ARG A 151 1.03 -26.63 -1.03
C ARG A 151 1.26 -27.67 0.07
N SER A 152 1.78 -27.21 1.21
CA SER A 152 1.47 -27.81 2.50
C SER A 152 1.20 -26.69 3.49
N ASP A 153 -0.04 -26.64 3.97
CA ASP A 153 -0.39 -26.10 5.29
C ASP A 153 0.49 -26.79 6.34
N ASP A 154 0.89 -26.05 7.37
CA ASP A 154 0.84 -26.62 8.70
C ASP A 154 0.73 -25.55 9.77
N SER A 155 -0.18 -25.85 10.69
CA SER A 155 -0.51 -25.08 11.87
C SER A 155 -0.07 -25.87 13.11
N GLU A 156 0.08 -25.12 14.20
CA GLU A 156 0.11 -25.54 15.61
C GLU A 156 1.42 -25.91 16.32
N ARG A 157 1.35 -25.59 17.63
CA ARG A 157 2.10 -26.04 18.83
C ARG A 157 3.26 -25.16 19.29
N SER A 158 3.43 -24.87 20.57
CA SER A 158 2.67 -25.21 21.79
C SER A 158 3.16 -24.32 22.95
N ASN A 159 2.27 -24.06 23.90
CA ASN A 159 2.56 -23.47 25.21
C ASN A 159 3.23 -24.51 26.14
N LYS A 160 4.14 -24.08 27.02
CA LYS A 160 4.24 -24.60 28.40
C LYS A 160 4.90 -23.56 29.35
N PRO A 161 4.47 -23.50 30.63
CA PRO A 161 4.79 -22.42 31.57
C PRO A 161 5.97 -22.79 32.49
N THR A 162 6.74 -21.79 32.90
CA THR A 162 7.66 -21.92 34.06
C THR A 162 7.74 -20.60 34.83
N VAL A 163 7.74 -20.74 36.15
CA VAL A 163 7.56 -19.72 37.19
C VAL A 163 8.80 -18.82 37.34
N LYS A 164 8.52 -17.58 37.78
CA LYS A 164 9.38 -16.39 37.86
C LYS A 164 10.53 -16.48 38.88
N THR A 165 11.66 -15.87 38.50
CA THR A 165 12.55 -15.10 39.39
C THR A 165 12.82 -13.75 38.72
N VAL A 166 12.63 -12.69 39.50
CA VAL A 166 12.60 -11.26 39.17
C VAL A 166 14.03 -10.71 39.28
N ASP A 167 14.66 -10.24 38.20
CA ASP A 167 15.01 -8.80 38.01
C ASP A 167 15.62 -8.53 36.61
N GLN A 168 15.19 -9.25 35.56
CA GLN A 168 15.65 -8.99 34.20
C GLN A 168 14.46 -8.73 33.28
N ILE A 169 14.39 -7.52 32.71
CA ILE A 169 13.41 -7.18 31.68
C ILE A 169 13.73 -8.01 30.45
N GLN A 170 12.82 -8.91 30.11
CA GLN A 170 12.93 -9.75 28.92
C GLN A 170 12.16 -9.13 27.76
N PHE A 171 12.43 -9.60 26.56
CA PHE A 171 11.67 -9.21 25.36
C PHE A 171 10.15 -9.35 25.56
N GLU A 172 9.69 -10.38 26.28
CA GLU A 172 8.28 -10.61 26.57
C GLU A 172 7.65 -9.46 27.36
N ASP A 173 8.38 -8.83 28.30
CA ASP A 173 7.90 -7.67 29.07
C ASP A 173 7.67 -6.44 28.18
N PHE A 174 8.55 -6.24 27.20
CA PHE A 174 8.38 -5.21 26.17
C PHE A 174 7.25 -5.55 25.21
N TRP A 175 7.13 -6.81 24.78
CA TRP A 175 6.13 -7.25 23.82
C TRP A 175 4.70 -7.14 24.36
N ASP A 176 4.50 -7.41 25.64
CA ASP A 176 3.18 -7.45 26.24
C ASP A 176 2.49 -6.09 26.30
N VAL A 177 3.26 -5.02 26.38
CA VAL A 177 2.78 -3.63 26.46
C VAL A 177 2.62 -2.94 25.09
N GLN A 178 2.86 -3.64 23.99
CA GLN A 178 2.74 -3.08 22.62
C GLN A 178 1.27 -2.95 22.19
N ILE A 179 0.91 -1.83 21.59
CA ILE A 179 -0.42 -1.62 20.97
C ILE A 179 -0.55 -2.47 19.70
N ARG A 180 0.51 -2.56 18.89
CA ARG A 180 0.55 -3.32 17.64
C ARG A 180 1.41 -4.57 17.77
N LYS A 181 0.78 -5.72 18.05
CA LYS A 181 1.44 -7.02 18.19
C LYS A 181 1.69 -7.72 16.83
N GLU A 182 2.40 -7.05 15.93
CA GLU A 182 2.73 -7.54 14.58
C GLU A 182 4.24 -7.72 14.40
N LYS A 183 4.66 -8.72 13.61
CA LYS A 183 6.08 -9.02 13.34
C LYS A 183 6.92 -9.26 14.60
N LYS A 184 6.40 -10.05 15.56
CA LYS A 184 7.08 -10.42 16.82
C LYS A 184 8.51 -10.90 16.61
N ALA A 185 8.74 -11.75 15.60
CA ALA A 185 10.06 -12.29 15.29
C ALA A 185 11.09 -11.19 14.97
N LYS A 186 10.71 -10.17 14.18
CA LYS A 186 11.59 -9.05 13.86
C LYS A 186 11.84 -8.13 15.05
N ALA A 187 10.83 -7.93 15.89
CA ALA A 187 11.00 -7.14 17.11
C ALA A 187 11.94 -7.87 18.08
N LYS A 188 11.84 -9.21 18.16
CA LYS A 188 12.73 -10.04 18.98
C LYS A 188 14.16 -10.04 18.44
N GLU A 189 14.33 -10.14 17.13
CA GLU A 189 15.63 -10.01 16.48
C GLU A 189 16.29 -8.67 16.79
N GLU A 190 15.54 -7.56 16.67
CA GLU A 190 16.04 -6.22 16.97
C GLU A 190 16.39 -6.05 18.46
N TRP A 191 15.55 -6.56 19.35
CA TRP A 191 15.79 -6.57 20.79
C TRP A 191 17.09 -7.30 21.16
N LEU A 192 17.31 -8.47 20.56
CA LEU A 192 18.54 -9.26 20.76
C LEU A 192 19.75 -8.59 20.10
N ARG A 193 19.59 -8.00 18.92
CA ARG A 193 20.65 -7.27 18.20
C ARG A 193 21.19 -6.10 19.00
N MET A 194 20.32 -5.47 19.78
CA MET A 194 20.65 -4.36 20.67
C MET A 194 21.28 -4.79 22.01
N GLY A 195 21.33 -6.09 22.30
CA GLY A 195 21.86 -6.60 23.57
C GLY A 195 20.99 -6.25 24.78
N LEU A 196 19.68 -6.06 24.61
CA LEU A 196 18.77 -5.62 25.68
C LEU A 196 18.48 -6.72 26.72
N ASN A 197 18.89 -7.96 26.46
CA ASN A 197 18.84 -9.01 27.48
C ASN A 197 20.02 -8.91 28.46
N GLU A 198 21.14 -8.37 27.99
CA GLU A 198 22.37 -8.20 28.74
C GLU A 198 22.48 -6.80 29.36
N ASP A 199 21.99 -5.77 28.67
CA ASP A 199 21.95 -4.38 29.11
C ASP A 199 20.61 -4.03 29.78
N HIS A 200 20.55 -4.25 31.10
CA HIS A 200 19.35 -4.05 31.88
C HIS A 200 18.94 -2.57 32.00
N GLU A 201 19.90 -1.65 32.06
CA GLU A 201 19.62 -0.22 32.18
C GLU A 201 18.96 0.29 30.89
N LEU A 202 19.49 -0.10 29.74
CA LEU A 202 18.91 0.24 28.46
C LEU A 202 17.55 -0.44 28.26
N ALA A 203 17.37 -1.69 28.66
CA ALA A 203 16.08 -2.38 28.58
C ALA A 203 15.01 -1.70 29.45
N LEU A 204 15.38 -1.23 30.65
CA LEU A 204 14.50 -0.47 31.53
C LEU A 204 14.13 0.89 30.93
N GLU A 205 15.10 1.60 30.34
CA GLU A 205 14.86 2.87 29.67
C GLU A 205 13.89 2.69 28.50
N VAL A 206 14.16 1.74 27.60
CA VAL A 206 13.34 1.41 26.44
C VAL A 206 11.91 1.09 26.87
N LEU A 207 11.72 0.24 27.88
CA LEU A 207 10.39 -0.13 28.36
C LEU A 207 9.65 1.06 29.01
N THR A 208 10.36 1.86 29.79
CA THR A 208 9.80 3.02 30.50
C THR A 208 9.36 4.09 29.51
N ARG A 209 10.22 4.43 28.54
CA ARG A 209 9.94 5.41 27.48
C ARG A 209 8.81 4.95 26.57
N TRP A 210 8.71 3.65 26.28
CA TRP A 210 7.55 3.12 25.54
C TRP A 210 6.24 3.41 26.27
N LYS A 211 6.15 3.07 27.56
CA LYS A 211 4.94 3.32 28.38
C LYS A 211 4.62 4.81 28.43
N GLU A 212 5.63 5.64 28.64
CA GLU A 212 5.47 7.09 28.69
C GLU A 212 4.95 7.66 27.36
N GLN A 213 5.56 7.31 26.23
CA GLN A 213 5.12 7.77 24.92
C GLN A 213 3.72 7.23 24.57
N ARG A 214 3.43 5.97 24.92
CA ARG A 214 2.10 5.37 24.71
C ARG A 214 1.01 6.17 25.40
N ASP A 215 1.26 6.59 26.64
CA ASP A 215 0.27 7.25 27.46
C ASP A 215 0.16 8.75 27.15
N ASN A 216 1.27 9.40 26.74
CA ASN A 216 1.34 10.86 26.60
C ASN A 216 1.46 11.39 25.16
N ARG A 217 1.78 10.55 24.16
CA ARG A 217 1.93 10.98 22.76
C ARG A 217 0.59 10.93 22.05
N LEU A 218 0.11 12.07 21.57
CA LEU A 218 -1.19 12.19 20.91
C LEU A 218 -1.35 11.24 19.71
N GLN A 219 -0.28 11.05 18.92
CA GLN A 219 -0.30 10.17 17.75
C GLN A 219 -0.52 8.69 18.12
N TYR A 220 -0.12 8.25 19.32
CA TYR A 220 -0.20 6.85 19.74
C TYR A 220 -1.61 6.48 20.26
N GLN A 221 -2.49 7.47 20.43
CA GLN A 221 -3.92 7.24 20.72
C GLN A 221 -4.64 6.62 19.52
N ASP A 222 -4.10 6.79 18.31
CA ASP A 222 -4.55 6.11 17.10
C ASP A 222 -3.64 4.89 16.83
N ARG A 223 -4.24 3.69 16.92
CA ARG A 223 -3.55 2.42 16.68
C ARG A 223 -2.87 2.38 15.32
N THR A 224 -3.41 3.04 14.29
CA THR A 224 -2.81 3.03 12.94
C THR A 224 -1.56 3.90 12.84
N LYS A 225 -1.47 4.91 13.70
CA LYS A 225 -0.35 5.87 13.78
C LYS A 225 0.71 5.47 14.81
N THR A 226 0.47 4.40 15.55
CA THR A 226 1.49 3.79 16.41
C THR A 226 2.50 3.01 15.55
N PRO A 227 3.82 3.24 15.72
CA PRO A 227 4.85 2.51 14.99
C PRO A 227 4.81 1.02 15.33
N MET A 228 5.28 0.20 14.39
CA MET A 228 5.45 -1.24 14.66
C MET A 228 6.61 -1.44 15.65
N PRO A 229 6.55 -2.41 16.58
CA PRO A 229 7.55 -2.55 17.65
C PRO A 229 8.99 -2.67 17.15
N HIS A 230 9.22 -3.47 16.09
CA HIS A 230 10.55 -3.58 15.47
C HIS A 230 11.07 -2.26 14.86
N ASN A 231 10.19 -1.42 14.28
CA ASN A 231 10.59 -0.13 13.74
C ASN A 231 10.85 0.90 14.84
N TRP A 232 10.09 0.82 15.94
CA TRP A 232 10.28 1.66 17.10
C TRP A 232 11.63 1.36 17.77
N LEU A 233 11.97 0.07 17.89
CA LEU A 233 13.28 -0.38 18.37
C LEU A 233 14.42 0.03 17.42
N LEU A 234 14.30 -0.32 16.14
CA LEU A 234 15.34 -0.09 15.13
C LEU A 234 15.73 1.39 14.98
N ASN A 235 14.75 2.30 15.06
CA ASN A 235 14.98 3.74 14.89
C ASN A 235 15.26 4.46 16.21
N ARG A 236 15.44 3.72 17.32
CA ARG A 236 15.71 4.30 18.64
C ARG A 236 14.69 5.33 19.11
N GLN A 237 13.42 5.09 18.81
CA GLN A 237 12.35 6.09 19.02
C GLN A 237 12.06 6.40 20.49
N TRP A 238 12.63 5.68 21.46
CA TRP A 238 12.59 6.07 22.88
C TRP A 238 13.37 7.38 23.15
N GLU A 239 14.29 7.75 22.26
CA GLU A 239 15.08 8.98 22.30
C GLU A 239 14.33 10.19 21.72
N ASP A 240 13.24 9.97 20.98
CA ASP A 240 12.48 11.03 20.30
C ASP A 240 11.77 11.96 21.28
N GLU A 241 11.83 13.26 21.01
CA GLU A 241 10.94 14.25 21.60
C GLU A 241 9.55 14.21 20.94
N TYR A 242 8.50 14.44 21.72
CA TYR A 242 7.12 14.42 21.22
C TYR A 242 6.24 15.42 21.96
N VAL A 243 5.24 15.96 21.25
CA VAL A 243 4.23 16.84 21.84
C VAL A 243 3.36 16.04 22.78
N ARG A 244 3.32 16.45 24.05
CA ARG A 244 2.50 15.81 25.09
C ARG A 244 1.05 16.24 24.99
N ILE A 245 0.13 15.33 25.29
CA ILE A 245 -1.32 15.60 25.30
C ILE A 245 -1.66 16.79 26.21
N ASP A 246 -0.96 16.95 27.35
CA ASP A 246 -1.20 18.03 28.33
C ASP A 246 -0.78 19.42 27.81
N GLU A 247 0.25 19.50 26.97
CA GLU A 247 0.73 20.77 26.35
C GLU A 247 -0.27 21.29 25.31
N VAL A 248 -0.96 20.38 24.61
CA VAL A 248 -2.02 20.71 23.65
C VAL A 248 -3.26 21.27 24.37
N GLN A 249 -3.56 20.78 25.59
CA GLN A 249 -4.66 21.30 26.39
C GLN A 249 -4.36 22.71 26.93
N GLN A 250 -3.13 22.98 27.40
CA GLN A 250 -2.77 24.33 27.87
C GLN A 250 -2.80 25.38 26.75
N SER A 251 -2.30 25.03 25.55
CA SER A 251 -2.29 25.92 24.39
C SER A 251 -3.69 26.20 23.82
N SER A 252 -4.60 25.22 23.86
CA SER A 252 -5.99 25.40 23.42
C SER A 252 -6.83 26.27 24.36
N THR A 253 -6.54 26.29 25.67
CA THR A 253 -7.18 27.26 26.59
C THR A 253 -6.71 28.71 26.42
N SER A 254 -5.53 28.94 25.82
CA SER A 254 -4.97 30.30 25.65
C SER A 254 -5.35 30.97 24.32
N LEU A 255 -5.94 30.24 23.36
CA LEU A 255 -6.31 30.77 22.05
C LEU A 255 -7.83 30.88 21.92
N LYS A 256 -8.38 31.94 22.53
CA LYS A 256 -9.70 32.45 22.12
C LYS A 256 -9.62 32.94 20.68
N VAL A 257 -10.34 32.25 19.80
CA VAL A 257 -10.86 32.64 18.47
C VAL A 257 -10.25 33.90 17.87
N SER A 258 -9.27 33.73 16.99
CA SER A 258 -8.76 34.80 16.11
C SER A 258 -9.44 34.75 14.74
N ASN A 259 -9.81 35.92 14.23
CA ASN A 259 -10.55 36.26 13.00
C ASN A 259 -10.08 35.64 11.66
N HIS A 260 -9.14 34.69 11.67
CA HIS A 260 -8.55 34.15 10.46
C HIS A 260 -9.39 33.05 9.80
N GLN A 261 -10.23 32.35 10.58
CA GLN A 261 -10.99 31.20 10.07
C GLN A 261 -12.18 31.61 9.18
N LEU A 262 -12.79 32.77 9.44
CA LEU A 262 -13.84 33.35 8.58
C LEU A 262 -13.31 33.74 7.19
N ASN A 263 -12.04 34.13 7.11
CA ASN A 263 -11.42 34.57 5.85
C ASN A 263 -11.11 33.40 4.89
N ILE A 264 -10.90 32.19 5.44
CA ILE A 264 -10.57 31.00 4.63
C ILE A 264 -11.83 30.45 3.95
N GLU A 265 -12.97 30.40 4.64
CA GLU A 265 -14.24 29.94 4.04
C GLU A 265 -14.70 30.88 2.93
N GLU A 266 -14.55 32.18 3.12
CA GLU A 266 -14.89 33.19 2.13
C GLU A 266 -13.96 33.15 0.90
N SER A 267 -12.68 32.87 1.11
CA SER A 267 -11.70 32.67 0.03
C SER A 267 -11.99 31.39 -0.76
N ASN A 268 -12.29 30.28 -0.09
CA ASN A 268 -12.62 29.01 -0.73
C ASN A 268 -13.93 29.09 -1.53
N ARG A 269 -14.92 29.84 -1.04
CA ARG A 269 -16.18 30.08 -1.75
C ARG A 269 -15.95 30.88 -3.04
N ARG A 270 -15.12 31.94 -3.01
CA ARG A 270 -14.76 32.72 -4.20
C ARG A 270 -13.96 31.91 -5.23
N ILE A 271 -13.11 31.00 -4.76
CA ILE A 271 -12.40 30.07 -5.65
C ILE A 271 -13.41 29.15 -6.34
N ALA A 272 -14.35 28.55 -5.60
CA ALA A 272 -15.39 27.69 -6.16
C ALA A 272 -16.27 28.41 -7.20
N GLU A 273 -16.64 29.67 -6.94
CA GLU A 273 -17.44 30.49 -7.87
C GLU A 273 -16.68 30.85 -9.14
N SER A 274 -15.36 31.06 -9.07
CA SER A 274 -14.55 31.36 -10.28
C SER A 274 -14.36 30.15 -11.20
N TRP A 275 -14.43 28.92 -10.65
CA TRP A 275 -14.33 27.68 -11.42
C TRP A 275 -15.65 27.30 -12.11
N ALA A 276 -16.79 27.79 -11.62
CA ALA A 276 -18.11 27.42 -12.16
C ALA A 276 -18.48 28.13 -13.47
N GLY A 277 -17.78 29.20 -13.87
CA GLY A 277 -18.11 30.01 -15.06
C GLY A 277 -19.51 30.66 -14.99
N PRO A 278 -19.85 31.62 -15.88
CA PRO A 278 -21.17 32.23 -15.86
C PRO A 278 -22.23 31.20 -16.26
N GLY A 279 -23.07 30.79 -15.30
CA GLY A 279 -24.23 29.94 -15.56
C GLY A 279 -25.13 30.56 -16.64
N ILE A 280 -25.53 29.74 -17.59
CA ILE A 280 -26.47 30.08 -18.66
C ILE A 280 -27.73 30.67 -18.02
N ARG A 281 -27.97 31.97 -18.19
CA ARG A 281 -29.27 32.60 -17.88
C ARG A 281 -30.30 31.97 -18.81
N GLU A 282 -31.26 31.24 -18.23
CA GLU A 282 -32.49 30.85 -18.90
C GLU A 282 -33.13 32.10 -19.54
N VAL A 283 -33.27 32.09 -20.85
CA VAL A 283 -34.12 33.03 -21.59
C VAL A 283 -35.56 32.64 -21.29
N ARG A 284 -36.18 33.27 -20.29
CA ARG A 284 -37.63 33.27 -20.16
C ARG A 284 -38.20 34.19 -21.25
N SER A 285 -38.81 33.55 -22.24
CA SER A 285 -39.79 34.17 -23.14
C SER A 285 -40.92 34.78 -22.31
N SER A 286 -41.09 36.10 -22.38
CA SER A 286 -42.31 36.79 -21.96
C SER A 286 -42.92 37.45 -23.19
N ALA A 287 -43.92 36.76 -23.75
CA ALA A 287 -44.95 37.38 -24.57
C ALA A 287 -45.77 38.36 -23.72
N GLY A 288 -46.11 39.52 -24.27
CA GLY A 288 -47.16 40.39 -23.75
C GLY A 288 -46.86 41.89 -23.89
N GLY A 289 -47.57 42.56 -24.81
CA GLY A 289 -47.68 44.01 -24.91
C GLY A 289 -47.24 44.57 -26.25
#